data_AF-A0A1J4JNN3-F1
#
_entry.id   AF-A0A1J4JNN3-F1
#
_cell.length_a   1.000
_cell.length_b   1.000
_cell.length_c   1.000
_cell.angle_alpha   90.00
_cell.angle_beta   90.00
_cell.angle_gamma   90.00
#
_symmetry.space_group_name_H-M   'P 1'
#
loop_
_entity.id
_entity.type
_entity.pdbx_description
1 polymer ?
#
loop_
_entity_poly.entity_id
_entity_poly.type
_entity_poly.pdbx_seq_one_letter_code
_entity_poly.pdbx_strand_id
1 'polypeptide(L)'
;MRKIKSLVNNVRPFPAYYNAIDALSESLEAEKEYAKATQLTFGEEFVKFINSQPKEYQKQLKDIQTCGKKEAEAIKSLSEKLSTLPADLQGLSIIQQDIHRKGGMQPSVVESKNTVDPEVEELRKRFIDSLVSSLKAAAEARIETANKLNDIAQEMSAFVNDFHDFKDPLLPKLVQRADQLQYEIVD
;
A
#
# COMPACT_ATOMS: atom_id res chain seq x y z
N MET A 1 -10.66 52.31 -9.83
CA MET A 1 -10.61 50.84 -10.02
C MET A 1 -9.65 50.16 -9.03
N ARG A 2 -9.98 50.05 -7.74
CA ARG A 2 -9.13 49.43 -6.69
C ARG A 2 -9.91 48.51 -5.73
N LYS A 3 -10.86 47.71 -6.24
CA LYS A 3 -11.68 46.82 -5.38
C LYS A 3 -11.87 45.38 -5.88
N ILE A 4 -11.08 44.91 -6.85
CA ILE A 4 -11.21 43.53 -7.38
C ILE A 4 -10.01 42.64 -7.02
N LYS A 5 -8.86 43.22 -6.61
CA LYS A 5 -7.66 42.43 -6.27
C LYS A 5 -7.64 41.81 -4.86
N SER A 6 -8.60 42.11 -3.98
CA SER A 6 -8.61 41.56 -2.61
C SER A 6 -9.67 40.48 -2.33
N LEU A 7 -10.56 40.16 -3.29
CA LEU A 7 -11.54 39.07 -3.10
C LEU A 7 -11.00 37.70 -3.52
N VAL A 8 -9.95 37.65 -4.35
CA VAL A 8 -9.39 36.38 -4.85
C VAL A 8 -8.31 35.81 -3.91
N ASN A 9 -7.84 36.59 -2.94
CA ASN A 9 -6.72 36.19 -2.06
C ASN A 9 -7.13 35.59 -0.69
N ASN A 10 -8.43 35.51 -0.37
CA ASN A 10 -8.90 35.00 0.93
C ASN A 10 -9.57 33.63 0.87
N VAL A 11 -9.51 32.95 -0.28
CA VAL A 11 -9.74 31.51 -0.36
C VAL A 11 -8.42 30.90 -0.80
N ARG A 12 -7.41 30.90 0.08
CA ARG A 12 -6.36 29.89 -0.06
C ARG A 12 -6.99 28.61 0.48
N PRO A 13 -7.48 27.70 -0.39
CA PRO A 13 -7.85 26.36 0.06
C PRO A 13 -6.68 25.83 0.88
N PHE A 14 -6.94 25.21 2.03
CA PHE A 14 -5.94 24.68 2.94
C PHE A 14 -4.91 23.85 2.15
N PRO A 15 -3.73 24.39 1.78
CA PRO A 15 -2.93 23.77 0.72
C PRO A 15 -2.42 22.39 1.15
N ALA A 16 -2.17 22.24 2.45
CA ALA A 16 -1.84 20.98 3.08
C ALA A 16 -2.90 19.88 2.89
N TYR A 17 -4.18 20.25 2.75
CA TYR A 17 -5.27 19.30 2.54
C TYR A 17 -5.26 18.71 1.13
N TYR A 18 -5.11 19.56 0.12
CA TYR A 18 -5.01 19.12 -1.28
C TYR A 18 -3.70 18.35 -1.51
N ASN A 19 -2.59 18.84 -0.96
CA ASN A 19 -1.32 18.11 -1.01
C ASN A 19 -1.41 16.72 -0.36
N ALA A 20 -2.20 16.56 0.70
CA ALA A 20 -2.41 15.26 1.34
C ALA A 20 -3.23 14.31 0.46
N ILE A 21 -4.24 14.82 -0.27
CA ILE A 21 -5.01 14.05 -1.23
C ILE A 21 -4.13 13.63 -2.41
N ASP A 22 -3.36 14.56 -2.97
CA ASP A 22 -2.47 14.29 -4.09
C ASP A 22 -1.41 13.25 -3.69
N ALA A 23 -0.76 13.43 -2.55
CA ALA A 23 0.22 12.47 -2.02
C ALA A 23 -0.40 11.07 -1.77
N LEU A 24 -1.66 11.01 -1.31
CA LEU A 24 -2.37 9.75 -1.14
C LEU A 24 -2.65 9.09 -2.49
N SER A 25 -3.12 9.86 -3.47
CA SER A 25 -3.36 9.36 -4.83
C SER A 25 -2.08 8.84 -5.49
N GLU A 26 -0.97 9.57 -5.37
CA GLU A 26 0.34 9.14 -5.85
C GLU A 26 0.81 7.85 -5.15
N SER A 27 0.65 7.77 -3.82
CA SER A 27 0.98 6.57 -3.04
C SER A 27 0.17 5.36 -3.49
N LEU A 28 -1.14 5.53 -3.74
CA LEU A 28 -2.00 4.43 -4.21
C LEU A 28 -1.62 3.97 -5.62
N GLU A 29 -1.22 4.88 -6.49
CA GLU A 29 -0.77 4.51 -7.83
C GLU A 29 0.57 3.78 -7.79
N ALA A 30 1.49 4.22 -6.93
CA ALA A 30 2.75 3.51 -6.69
C ALA A 30 2.52 2.08 -6.15
N GLU A 31 1.56 1.89 -5.23
CA GLU A 31 1.18 0.56 -4.72
C GLU A 31 0.63 -0.35 -5.83
N LYS A 32 -0.19 0.18 -6.75
CA LYS A 32 -0.71 -0.60 -7.90
C LYS A 32 0.42 -1.03 -8.83
N GLU A 33 1.34 -0.12 -9.15
CA GLU A 33 2.48 -0.44 -10.00
C GLU A 33 3.41 -1.45 -9.32
N TYR A 34 3.61 -1.37 -8.00
CA TYR A 34 4.32 -2.39 -7.24
C TYR A 34 3.61 -3.76 -7.34
N ALA A 35 2.30 -3.83 -7.08
CA ALA A 35 1.55 -5.08 -7.19
C ALA A 35 1.67 -5.71 -8.59
N LYS A 36 1.61 -4.90 -9.64
CA LYS A 36 1.79 -5.33 -11.03
C LYS A 36 3.21 -5.83 -11.30
N ALA A 37 4.23 -5.12 -10.83
CA ALA A 37 5.62 -5.53 -10.96
C ALA A 37 5.88 -6.86 -10.25
N THR A 38 5.35 -7.05 -9.04
CA THR A 38 5.43 -8.31 -8.29
C THR A 38 4.72 -9.43 -9.05
N GLN A 39 3.52 -9.18 -9.59
CA GLN A 39 2.79 -10.16 -10.37
C GLN A 39 3.53 -10.58 -11.65
N LEU A 40 4.20 -9.65 -12.33
CA LEU A 40 5.06 -9.95 -13.48
C LEU A 40 6.30 -10.76 -13.07
N THR A 41 6.94 -10.38 -11.96
CA THR A 41 8.14 -11.04 -11.43
C THR A 41 7.88 -12.51 -11.12
N PHE A 42 6.72 -12.83 -10.54
CA PHE A 42 6.29 -14.22 -10.27
C PHE A 42 5.36 -14.78 -11.34
N GLY A 43 5.36 -14.18 -12.53
CA GLY A 43 4.54 -14.51 -13.69
C GLY A 43 5.12 -15.63 -14.56
N GLU A 44 4.87 -15.56 -15.87
CA GLU A 44 5.25 -16.60 -16.83
C GLU A 44 6.76 -16.83 -16.93
N GLU A 45 7.56 -15.76 -16.88
CA GLU A 45 9.02 -15.89 -16.93
C GLU A 45 9.57 -16.66 -15.73
N PHE A 46 8.98 -16.49 -14.55
CA PHE A 46 9.35 -17.26 -13.37
C PHE A 46 8.94 -18.73 -13.51
N VAL A 47 7.80 -19.03 -14.15
CA VAL A 47 7.41 -20.42 -14.47
C VAL A 47 8.43 -21.07 -15.40
N LYS A 48 8.87 -20.35 -16.44
CA LYS A 48 9.92 -20.84 -17.35
C LYS A 48 11.22 -21.12 -16.59
N PHE A 49 11.61 -20.20 -15.71
CA PHE A 49 12.75 -20.38 -14.83
C PHE A 49 12.60 -21.64 -13.97
N ILE A 50 11.50 -21.80 -13.22
CA ILE A 50 11.19 -23.00 -12.42
C ILE A 50 11.36 -24.27 -13.26
N ASN A 51 10.75 -24.32 -14.44
CA ASN A 51 10.77 -25.52 -15.28
C ASN A 51 12.17 -25.85 -15.83
N SER A 52 13.08 -24.88 -15.89
CA SER A 52 14.48 -25.07 -16.28
C SER A 52 15.36 -25.60 -15.14
N GLN A 53 14.89 -25.54 -13.90
CA GLN A 53 15.65 -25.99 -12.73
C GLN A 53 15.52 -27.51 -12.51
N PRO A 54 16.52 -28.16 -11.87
CA PRO A 54 16.43 -29.54 -11.43
C PRO A 54 15.14 -29.81 -10.62
N LYS A 55 14.56 -31.01 -10.79
CA LYS A 55 13.24 -31.37 -10.22
C LYS A 55 13.18 -31.18 -8.71
N GLU A 56 14.31 -31.37 -8.05
CA GLU A 56 14.54 -31.27 -6.62
C GLU A 56 14.27 -29.85 -6.09
N TYR A 57 14.47 -28.83 -6.92
CA TYR A 57 14.28 -27.41 -6.57
C TYR A 57 12.92 -26.86 -7.02
N GLN A 58 12.25 -27.53 -7.96
CA GLN A 58 11.03 -27.01 -8.58
C GLN A 58 9.89 -26.83 -7.57
N LYS A 59 9.80 -27.68 -6.55
CA LYS A 59 8.74 -27.59 -5.53
C LYS A 59 8.87 -26.28 -4.74
N GLN A 60 10.04 -26.04 -4.15
CA GLN A 60 10.28 -24.85 -3.32
C GLN A 60 10.13 -23.57 -4.15
N LEU A 61 10.60 -23.57 -5.40
CA LEU A 61 10.42 -22.41 -6.28
C LEU A 61 8.96 -22.17 -6.66
N LYS A 62 8.13 -23.20 -6.81
CA LYS A 62 6.66 -23.06 -6.98
C LYS A 62 5.99 -22.53 -5.72
N ASP A 63 6.45 -22.97 -4.54
CA ASP A 63 5.96 -22.50 -3.25
C ASP A 63 6.28 -20.99 -3.10
N ILE A 64 7.52 -20.58 -3.41
CA ILE A 64 7.96 -19.16 -3.49
C ILE A 64 7.12 -18.36 -4.49
N GLN A 65 6.88 -18.89 -5.70
CA GLN A 65 6.03 -18.23 -6.69
C GLN A 65 4.62 -17.98 -6.16
N THR A 66 4.07 -18.96 -5.44
CA THR A 66 2.73 -18.86 -4.86
C THR A 66 2.67 -17.75 -3.82
N CYS A 67 3.67 -17.65 -2.93
CA CYS A 67 3.78 -16.54 -1.99
C CYS A 67 3.86 -15.18 -2.71
N GLY A 68 4.70 -15.06 -3.75
CA GLY A 68 4.83 -13.81 -4.51
C GLY A 68 3.52 -13.39 -5.20
N LYS A 69 2.73 -14.34 -5.69
CA LYS A 69 1.38 -14.06 -6.22
C LYS A 69 0.41 -13.60 -5.14
N LYS A 70 0.40 -14.26 -3.98
CA LYS A 70 -0.42 -13.85 -2.83
C LYS A 70 -0.05 -12.44 -2.36
N GLU A 71 1.23 -12.08 -2.36
CA GLU A 71 1.71 -10.73 -2.02
C GLU A 71 1.12 -9.69 -2.96
N ALA A 72 1.25 -9.92 -4.27
CA ALA A 72 0.69 -9.03 -5.29
C ALA A 72 -0.83 -8.85 -5.14
N GLU A 73 -1.56 -9.94 -4.86
CA GLU A 73 -3.01 -9.89 -4.63
C GLU A 73 -3.39 -9.13 -3.36
N ALA A 74 -2.63 -9.29 -2.27
CA ALA A 74 -2.87 -8.57 -1.01
C ALA A 74 -2.71 -7.06 -1.19
N ILE A 75 -1.67 -6.63 -1.92
CA ILE A 75 -1.40 -5.22 -2.20
C ILE A 75 -2.46 -4.66 -3.15
N LYS A 76 -2.81 -5.40 -4.21
CA LYS A 76 -3.90 -5.02 -5.11
C LYS A 76 -5.23 -4.82 -4.36
N SER A 77 -5.56 -5.74 -3.45
CA SER A 77 -6.78 -5.64 -2.64
C SER A 77 -6.76 -4.41 -1.72
N LEU A 78 -5.60 -4.06 -1.16
CA LEU A 78 -5.45 -2.82 -0.39
C LEU A 78 -5.72 -1.59 -1.27
N SER A 79 -5.10 -1.52 -2.44
CA SER A 79 -5.29 -0.40 -3.37
C SER A 79 -6.75 -0.25 -3.82
N GLU A 80 -7.47 -1.35 -4.02
CA GLU A 80 -8.91 -1.35 -4.33
C GLU A 80 -9.73 -0.81 -3.16
N LYS A 81 -9.47 -1.26 -1.92
CA LYS A 81 -10.16 -0.78 -0.72
C LYS A 81 -9.92 0.71 -0.45
N LEU A 82 -8.73 1.22 -0.77
CA LEU A 82 -8.36 2.62 -0.56
C LEU A 82 -8.69 3.54 -1.75
N SER A 83 -9.18 2.98 -2.87
CA SER A 83 -9.39 3.74 -4.12
C SER A 83 -10.39 4.90 -3.98
N THR A 84 -11.35 4.81 -3.06
CA THR A 84 -12.35 5.86 -2.83
C THR A 84 -11.88 6.94 -1.86
N LEU A 85 -10.84 6.67 -1.06
CA LEU A 85 -10.39 7.57 0.00
C LEU A 85 -10.02 8.96 -0.51
N PRO A 86 -9.30 9.13 -1.65
CA PRO A 86 -9.07 10.47 -2.21
C PRO A 86 -10.38 11.22 -2.54
N ALA A 87 -11.37 10.53 -3.09
CA ALA A 87 -12.67 11.14 -3.43
C ALA A 87 -13.46 11.50 -2.16
N ASP A 88 -13.43 10.65 -1.13
CA ASP A 88 -14.06 10.90 0.17
C ASP A 88 -13.46 12.17 0.81
N LEU A 89 -12.13 12.31 0.78
CA LEU A 89 -11.43 13.49 1.25
C LEU A 89 -11.76 14.72 0.38
N GLN A 90 -11.88 14.59 -0.95
CA GLN A 90 -12.35 15.70 -1.78
C GLN A 90 -13.76 16.16 -1.39
N GLY A 91 -14.68 15.24 -1.10
CA GLY A 91 -16.03 15.55 -0.61
C GLY A 91 -16.03 16.34 0.71
N LEU A 92 -15.15 15.99 1.63
CA LEU A 92 -14.96 16.72 2.89
C LEU A 92 -14.48 18.17 2.67
N SER A 93 -13.72 18.45 1.60
CA SER A 93 -13.31 19.83 1.28
C SER A 93 -14.50 20.73 0.98
N ILE A 94 -15.56 20.18 0.37
CA ILE A 94 -16.80 20.90 0.05
C ILE A 94 -17.53 21.24 1.35
N ILE A 95 -17.66 20.28 2.27
CA ILE A 95 -18.28 20.50 3.58
C ILE A 95 -17.50 21.57 4.36
N GLN A 96 -16.17 21.54 4.32
CA GLN A 96 -15.33 22.54 4.97
C GLN A 96 -15.51 23.94 4.35
N GLN A 97 -15.63 24.04 3.03
CA GLN A 97 -15.95 25.31 2.37
C GLN A 97 -17.32 25.84 2.79
N ASP A 98 -18.33 24.98 2.94
CA ASP A 98 -19.66 25.36 3.44
C ASP A 98 -19.62 25.82 4.89
N ILE A 99 -18.84 25.16 5.76
CA ILE A 99 -18.59 25.61 7.14
C ILE A 99 -17.97 27.00 7.14
N HIS A 100 -16.99 27.28 6.28
CA HIS A 100 -16.37 28.61 6.19
C HIS A 100 -17.34 29.67 5.65
N ARG A 101 -18.15 29.31 4.64
CA ARG A 101 -19.14 30.23 4.04
C ARG A 101 -20.23 30.61 5.04
N LYS A 102 -20.73 29.63 5.82
CA LYS A 102 -21.79 29.84 6.82
C LYS A 102 -21.27 30.35 8.15
N GLY A 103 -20.05 29.97 8.53
CA GLY A 103 -19.42 30.31 9.81
C GLY A 103 -18.71 31.66 9.87
N GLY A 104 -18.49 32.35 8.74
CA GLY A 104 -18.08 33.76 8.78
C GLY A 104 -17.37 34.31 7.55
N MET A 105 -18.10 35.06 6.72
CA MET A 105 -17.62 36.36 6.26
C MET A 105 -18.15 37.45 7.21
N GLN A 106 -17.44 37.75 8.29
CA GLN A 106 -17.12 39.13 8.68
C GLN A 106 -16.21 39.18 9.92
N PRO A 107 -15.02 39.81 9.83
CA PRO A 107 -14.42 40.47 10.98
C PRO A 107 -15.14 41.81 11.18
N SER A 108 -16.32 41.80 11.78
CA SER A 108 -16.94 43.02 12.29
C SER A 108 -17.02 42.93 13.81
N VAL A 109 -16.21 43.77 14.44
CA VAL A 109 -16.33 44.24 15.81
C VAL A 109 -17.80 44.47 16.17
N VAL A 110 -18.46 43.53 16.86
CA VAL A 110 -19.51 43.80 17.86
C VAL A 110 -19.61 42.57 18.76
N GLU A 111 -19.46 42.78 20.05
CA GLU A 111 -19.81 41.85 21.11
C GLU A 111 -21.22 41.28 20.86
N SER A 112 -21.32 40.00 20.52
CA SER A 112 -22.60 39.31 20.39
C SER A 112 -22.44 37.87 20.82
N LYS A 113 -23.38 37.44 21.64
CA LYS A 113 -23.40 36.17 22.39
C LYS A 113 -22.91 35.00 21.54
N ASN A 114 -22.02 34.19 22.13
CA ASN A 114 -21.47 32.94 21.62
C ASN A 114 -22.54 31.85 21.38
N THR A 115 -23.51 32.08 20.50
CA THR A 115 -24.36 31.02 19.97
C THR A 115 -23.86 30.69 18.58
N VAL A 116 -23.05 29.64 18.49
CA VAL A 116 -22.67 29.04 17.20
C VAL A 116 -23.96 28.62 16.49
N ASP A 117 -24.07 28.94 15.21
CA ASP A 117 -25.20 28.55 14.38
C ASP A 117 -25.37 27.01 14.44
N PRO A 118 -26.54 26.49 14.86
CA PRO A 118 -26.81 25.04 14.92
C PRO A 118 -26.50 24.32 13.60
N GLU A 119 -26.68 24.99 12.46
CA GLU A 119 -26.40 24.43 11.14
C GLU A 119 -24.89 24.28 10.90
N VAL A 120 -24.08 25.22 11.40
CA VAL A 120 -22.61 25.15 11.34
C VAL A 120 -22.09 24.04 12.25
N GLU A 121 -22.67 23.85 13.44
CA GLU A 121 -22.34 22.73 14.31
C GLU A 121 -22.71 21.37 13.69
N GLU A 122 -23.86 21.28 13.02
CA GLU A 122 -24.23 20.05 12.32
C GLU A 122 -23.27 19.73 11.16
N LEU A 123 -22.85 20.74 10.38
CA LEU A 123 -21.85 20.56 9.32
C LEU A 123 -20.50 20.13 9.88
N ARG A 124 -20.05 20.71 11.01
CA ARG A 124 -18.82 20.31 11.70
C ARG A 124 -18.89 18.86 12.15
N LYS A 125 -20.02 18.46 12.75
CA LYS A 125 -20.24 17.08 13.18
C LYS A 125 -20.17 16.12 12.00
N ARG A 126 -20.88 16.41 10.90
CA ARG A 126 -20.84 15.60 9.67
C ARG A 126 -19.42 15.50 9.10
N PHE A 127 -18.67 16.61 9.07
CA PHE A 127 -17.29 16.62 8.63
C PHE A 127 -16.41 15.69 9.49
N ILE A 128 -16.50 15.80 10.81
CA ILE A 128 -15.70 14.98 11.74
C ILE A 128 -16.09 13.51 11.60
N ASP A 129 -17.38 13.18 11.61
CA ASP A 129 -17.85 11.80 11.51
C ASP A 129 -17.40 11.14 10.19
N SER A 130 -17.52 11.86 9.07
CA SER A 130 -17.05 11.38 7.77
C SER A 130 -15.53 11.22 7.71
N LEU A 131 -14.76 12.20 8.23
CA LEU A 131 -13.30 12.11 8.28
C LEU A 131 -12.83 10.93 9.13
N VAL A 132 -13.40 10.76 10.32
CA VAL A 132 -13.07 9.65 11.23
C VAL A 132 -13.42 8.32 10.59
N SER A 133 -14.57 8.20 9.95
CA SER A 133 -15.00 6.97 9.26
C SER A 133 -14.03 6.59 8.14
N SER A 134 -13.69 7.53 7.25
CA SER A 134 -12.76 7.28 6.14
C SER A 134 -11.36 6.92 6.63
N LEU A 135 -10.83 7.62 7.63
CA LEU A 135 -9.51 7.31 8.19
C LEU A 135 -9.48 5.96 8.92
N LYS A 136 -10.56 5.62 9.64
CA LYS A 136 -10.69 4.33 10.33
C LYS A 136 -10.73 3.18 9.33
N ALA A 137 -11.56 3.28 8.29
CA ALA A 137 -11.63 2.27 7.24
C ALA A 137 -10.27 2.08 6.54
N ALA A 138 -9.56 3.17 6.28
CA ALA A 138 -8.22 3.13 5.70
C ALA A 138 -7.20 2.44 6.61
N ALA A 139 -7.23 2.74 7.92
CA ALA A 139 -6.35 2.12 8.91
C ALA A 139 -6.64 0.61 9.05
N GLU A 140 -7.91 0.22 9.13
CA GLU A 140 -8.32 -1.19 9.21
C GLU A 140 -7.87 -1.97 7.98
N ALA A 141 -8.06 -1.42 6.77
CA ALA A 141 -7.58 -2.04 5.53
C ALA A 141 -6.05 -2.24 5.54
N ARG A 142 -5.28 -1.25 6.01
CA ARG A 142 -3.82 -1.35 6.13
C ARG A 142 -3.38 -2.39 7.16
N ILE A 143 -4.04 -2.45 8.32
CA ILE A 143 -3.74 -3.45 9.35
C ILE A 143 -4.02 -4.86 8.83
N GLU A 144 -5.16 -5.06 8.18
CA GLU A 144 -5.51 -6.35 7.58
C GLU A 144 -4.47 -6.80 6.55
N THR A 145 -4.06 -5.89 5.65
CA THR A 145 -3.04 -6.21 4.64
C THR A 145 -1.67 -6.42 5.27
N ALA A 146 -1.27 -5.65 6.27
CA ALA A 146 0.00 -5.84 6.97
C ALA A 146 0.09 -7.22 7.63
N ASN A 147 -0.99 -7.69 8.26
CA ASN A 147 -1.05 -9.03 8.84
C ASN A 147 -0.92 -10.11 7.74
N LYS A 148 -1.64 -9.97 6.63
CA LYS A 148 -1.54 -10.88 5.48
C LYS A 148 -0.10 -10.93 4.93
N LEU A 149 0.54 -9.77 4.77
CA LEU A 149 1.91 -9.68 4.27
C LEU A 149 2.90 -10.32 5.24
N ASN A 150 2.70 -10.17 6.54
CA ASN A 150 3.53 -10.82 7.54
C ASN A 150 3.41 -12.35 7.46
N ASP A 151 2.19 -12.88 7.32
CA ASP A 151 1.97 -14.33 7.18
C ASP A 151 2.64 -14.87 5.89
N ILE A 152 2.49 -14.15 4.78
CA ILE A 152 3.15 -14.49 3.51
C ILE A 152 4.67 -14.44 3.65
N ALA A 153 5.23 -13.46 4.34
CA ALA A 153 6.66 -13.34 4.56
C ALA A 153 7.20 -14.49 5.42
N GLN A 154 6.44 -14.94 6.42
CA GLN A 154 6.80 -16.11 7.22
C GLN A 154 6.77 -17.40 6.39
N GLU A 155 5.73 -17.61 5.58
CA GLU A 155 5.67 -18.74 4.63
C GLU A 155 6.87 -18.72 3.67
N MET A 156 7.15 -17.56 3.06
CA MET A 156 8.24 -17.40 2.10
C MET A 156 9.61 -17.63 2.77
N SER A 157 9.81 -17.12 3.98
CA SER A 157 11.04 -17.36 4.74
C SER A 157 11.24 -18.84 5.06
N ALA A 158 10.17 -19.57 5.40
CA ALA A 158 10.26 -21.01 5.63
C ALA A 158 10.71 -21.74 4.35
N PHE A 159 10.11 -21.43 3.21
CA PHE A 159 10.48 -22.05 1.93
C PHE A 159 11.91 -21.72 1.47
N VAL A 160 12.38 -20.50 1.73
CA VAL A 160 13.76 -20.10 1.44
C VAL A 160 14.75 -20.81 2.36
N ASN A 161 14.43 -20.98 3.64
CA ASN A 161 15.27 -21.73 4.56
C ASN A 161 15.35 -23.22 4.17
N ASP A 162 14.23 -23.83 3.79
CA ASP A 162 14.19 -25.20 3.25
C ASP A 162 15.05 -25.34 1.98
N PHE A 163 15.12 -24.29 1.17
CA PHE A 163 15.96 -24.24 -0.03
C PHE A 163 17.45 -24.11 0.33
N HIS A 164 17.79 -23.25 1.30
CA HIS A 164 19.16 -23.08 1.79
C HIS A 164 19.74 -24.37 2.38
N ASP A 165 18.93 -25.11 3.13
CA ASP A 165 19.34 -26.33 3.82
C ASP A 165 19.28 -27.58 2.93
N PHE A 166 18.95 -27.41 1.64
CA PHE A 166 18.95 -28.52 0.69
C PHE A 166 20.35 -29.11 0.52
N LYS A 167 20.51 -30.37 0.94
CA LYS A 167 21.72 -31.15 0.73
C LYS A 167 21.53 -32.06 -0.47
N ASP A 168 22.29 -31.81 -1.54
CA ASP A 168 22.30 -32.69 -2.71
C ASP A 168 22.78 -34.10 -2.29
N PRO A 169 21.92 -35.13 -2.38
CA PRO A 169 22.29 -36.49 -2.01
C PRO A 169 23.34 -37.11 -2.96
N LEU A 170 23.59 -36.51 -4.12
CA LEU A 170 24.63 -36.93 -5.07
C LEU A 170 25.99 -36.32 -4.75
N LEU A 171 26.05 -35.18 -4.05
CA LEU A 171 27.30 -34.51 -3.71
C LEU A 171 28.28 -35.43 -2.95
N PRO A 172 27.85 -36.17 -1.89
CA PRO A 172 28.73 -37.11 -1.20
C PRO A 172 29.25 -38.22 -2.12
N LYS A 173 28.41 -38.70 -3.05
CA LYS A 173 28.79 -39.74 -4.02
C LYS A 173 29.80 -39.22 -5.03
N LEU A 174 29.65 -37.97 -5.47
CA LEU A 174 30.59 -37.30 -6.37
C LEU A 174 31.94 -37.03 -5.71
N VAL A 175 31.94 -36.57 -4.46
CA VAL A 175 33.17 -36.42 -3.65
C VAL A 175 33.87 -37.78 -3.53
N GLN A 176 33.13 -38.83 -3.16
CA GLN A 176 33.68 -40.17 -3.02
C GLN A 176 34.24 -40.72 -4.35
N ARG A 177 33.60 -40.44 -5.49
CA ARG A 177 34.12 -40.84 -6.81
C ARG A 177 35.34 -40.02 -7.23
N ALA A 178 35.39 -38.73 -6.91
CA ALA A 178 36.55 -37.89 -7.16
C ALA A 178 37.78 -38.38 -6.39
N ASP A 179 37.60 -38.79 -5.12
CA ASP A 179 38.66 -39.39 -4.31
C ASP A 179 39.15 -40.70 -4.94
N GLN A 180 38.25 -41.58 -5.39
CA GLN A 180 38.63 -42.83 -6.08
C GLN A 180 39.44 -42.57 -7.37
N LEU A 181 39.03 -41.59 -8.17
CA LEU A 181 39.74 -41.23 -9.40
C LEU A 181 41.14 -40.68 -9.13
N GLN A 182 41.37 -39.99 -7.99
CA GLN A 182 42.72 -39.56 -7.63
C GLN A 182 43.67 -40.73 -7.38
N TYR A 183 43.17 -41.87 -6.86
CA TYR A 183 43.98 -43.08 -6.72
C TYR A 183 44.20 -43.82 -8.04
N GLU A 184 43.24 -43.75 -8.97
CA GLU A 184 43.33 -44.39 -10.30
C GLU A 184 44.32 -43.67 -11.26
N ILE A 185 44.73 -42.42 -10.99
CA ILE A 185 45.65 -41.62 -11.82
C ILE A 185 47.14 -41.83 -11.46
N VAL A 186 47.44 -42.52 -10.35
CA VAL A 186 48.81 -42.65 -9.80
C VAL A 186 49.56 -43.91 -10.30
N ASP A 187 48.99 -44.67 -11.22
CA ASP A 187 49.67 -45.79 -11.95
C ASP A 187 50.00 -45.40 -13.40
#